data_AF-A0A938QPR7-F1
#
_entry.id   AF-A0A938QPR7-F1
#
_cell.length_a   1.000
_cell.length_b   1.000
_cell.length_c   1.000
_cell.angle_alpha   90.00
_cell.angle_beta   90.00
_cell.angle_gamma   90.00
#
_symmetry.space_group_name_H-M   'P 1'
#
loop_
_entity.id
_entity.type
_entity.pdbx_description
1 polymer ?
#
loop_
_entity_poly.entity_id
_entity_poly.type
_entity_poly.pdbx_seq_one_letter_code
_entity_poly.pdbx_strand_id
1 'polypeptide(L)'
;MSTPAALLAPGLRCLRSGRAPAWGAAAVVLVAGAGCRPESAIDDKTAPRVLAVAPSNPVVPVNVALALTFSEAVDPATVDADPISDGATVVVAEQPRAESLLTDLKTAGLNESNEDDVLAIDVVVAEALVTITPRAPLRPATAYTLIVGAGVRDLAQNPIVDGLGLAAPFRYDFTTDAGPPTVVAADVNGTTLVAPNRRHITVTFNQPVQGVGDDTLTLQPAAPVEAVLVDEARTSATLVLGAPADGCARLVPTTTYTLAASPGIVADNGQTLLPFSTSFTTGAACDTTPVVVTGAVEAIAGETSATVRFETNKASTTEARYGAGEALDCLGAACPALGAPARTATSGSTPPRFAHSVELTGLQLGVTYRVVVSAEDDVGHVARAEATFATAPIPKVGVNEVMANAAAEPAGEYVELANFGDETVDLSGWAVVIDDCTARLPVGQAMPAGSFLVVAGLAFDPAAYALPADVLVVKVVDEDGSNGMCALTNSRAERVVLLDGAGRPVSSFSSTIVPSDDGRSVERTAPEAPDVESSYCRARSDVGATPGRVNSVVVNGCER
;
A
#
# COMPACT_ATOMS: atom_id res chain seq x y z
N MET A 1 -53.35 43.96 10.63
CA MET A 1 -52.56 44.72 11.63
C MET A 1 -51.18 44.08 11.64
N SER A 2 -50.05 44.71 11.36
CA SER A 2 -49.71 46.02 10.77
C SER A 2 -48.18 46.03 10.78
N THR A 3 -47.56 46.18 9.60
CA THR A 3 -46.18 46.69 9.45
C THR A 3 -46.07 48.11 10.01
N PRO A 4 -44.87 48.53 10.46
CA PRO A 4 -44.02 49.46 9.69
C PRO A 4 -42.52 49.10 9.80
N ALA A 5 -41.60 49.43 8.88
CA ALA A 5 -41.22 50.65 8.13
C ALA A 5 -40.07 51.46 8.79
N ALA A 6 -39.15 51.87 7.90
CA ALA A 6 -37.83 52.46 8.03
C ALA A 6 -37.66 53.73 8.90
N LEU A 7 -36.41 54.01 9.29
CA LEU A 7 -35.91 55.37 9.55
C LEU A 7 -34.42 55.53 9.21
N LEU A 8 -34.15 56.54 8.38
CA LEU A 8 -32.84 57.11 8.02
C LEU A 8 -32.59 58.38 8.86
N ALA A 9 -31.33 58.52 9.31
CA ALA A 9 -30.53 59.73 9.60
C ALA A 9 -31.00 60.82 10.59
N PRO A 10 -30.04 61.46 11.28
CA PRO A 10 -30.10 62.88 11.60
C PRO A 10 -29.00 63.67 10.87
N GLY A 11 -29.37 64.82 10.33
CA GLY A 11 -28.47 65.77 9.67
C GLY A 11 -27.89 66.84 10.60
N LEU A 12 -26.97 67.62 10.06
CA LEU A 12 -26.66 68.96 10.54
C LEU A 12 -26.90 69.99 9.42
N ARG A 13 -27.65 71.03 9.76
CA ARG A 13 -28.03 72.17 8.92
C ARG A 13 -26.96 73.27 8.99
N CYS A 14 -26.82 74.04 7.93
CA CYS A 14 -26.72 75.50 8.02
C CYS A 14 -27.32 76.18 6.77
N LEU A 15 -27.86 77.38 6.99
CA LEU A 15 -28.90 78.07 6.20
C LEU A 15 -28.37 78.95 5.04
N ARG A 16 -29.31 79.25 4.13
CA ARG A 16 -29.24 80.11 2.92
C ARG A 16 -29.05 81.61 3.20
N SER A 17 -28.44 82.32 2.24
CA SER A 17 -28.97 83.56 1.60
C SER A 17 -28.05 83.97 0.43
N GLY A 18 -28.53 84.19 -0.79
CA GLY A 18 -28.92 85.53 -1.30
C GLY A 18 -28.42 85.73 -2.75
N ARG A 19 -29.12 86.55 -3.54
CA ARG A 19 -29.00 86.74 -5.01
C ARG A 19 -27.72 87.51 -5.48
N ALA A 20 -27.41 87.31 -6.78
CA ALA A 20 -26.46 87.97 -7.72
C ALA A 20 -26.36 89.53 -7.63
N PRO A 21 -25.36 90.28 -8.20
CA PRO A 21 -24.83 90.15 -9.59
C PRO A 21 -23.35 90.57 -9.90
N ALA A 22 -22.96 90.32 -11.17
CA ALA A 22 -22.04 91.02 -12.10
C ALA A 22 -20.71 91.71 -11.68
N TRP A 23 -19.64 91.34 -12.43
CA TRP A 23 -18.50 92.11 -12.97
C TRP A 23 -17.66 93.04 -12.06
N GLY A 24 -16.33 92.83 -12.06
CA GLY A 24 -15.35 93.88 -11.75
C GLY A 24 -14.10 93.39 -11.01
N ALA A 25 -12.95 93.43 -11.68
CA ALA A 25 -11.65 93.02 -11.17
C ALA A 25 -11.07 93.98 -10.10
N ALA A 26 -10.48 93.44 -9.03
CA ALA A 26 -9.35 94.01 -8.30
C ALA A 26 -8.71 92.93 -7.42
N ALA A 27 -7.39 92.75 -7.56
CA ALA A 27 -6.57 91.77 -6.84
C ALA A 27 -6.42 92.13 -5.35
N VAL A 28 -6.14 91.13 -4.48
CA VAL A 28 -5.18 91.20 -3.34
C VAL A 28 -5.14 89.88 -2.54
N VAL A 29 -3.91 89.36 -2.40
CA VAL A 29 -3.30 88.59 -1.30
C VAL A 29 -3.59 87.08 -1.14
N LEU A 30 -2.51 86.31 -1.36
CA LEU A 30 -2.27 84.95 -0.86
C LEU A 30 -2.29 84.90 0.68
N VAL A 31 -3.03 83.95 1.25
CA VAL A 31 -2.67 83.29 2.50
C VAL A 31 -2.89 81.78 2.30
N ALA A 32 -1.83 81.01 2.53
CA ALA A 32 -1.81 79.57 2.47
C ALA A 32 -2.68 78.95 3.58
N GLY A 33 -3.56 78.03 3.21
CA GLY A 33 -4.25 77.13 4.12
C GLY A 33 -3.92 75.69 3.72
N ALA A 34 -3.14 75.01 4.56
CA ALA A 34 -2.83 73.59 4.45
C ALA A 34 -4.12 72.77 4.56
N GLY A 35 -4.51 72.10 3.47
CA GLY A 35 -5.54 71.08 3.49
C GLY A 35 -4.92 69.72 3.81
N CYS A 36 -5.31 69.12 4.93
CA CYS A 36 -5.15 67.69 5.14
C CYS A 36 -6.05 66.96 4.14
N ARG A 37 -5.44 66.24 3.20
CA ARG A 37 -6.12 65.21 2.39
C ARG A 37 -6.14 63.91 3.20
N PRO A 38 -7.19 63.08 3.09
CA PRO A 38 -7.09 61.69 3.53
C PRO A 38 -5.93 61.01 2.76
N GLU A 39 -5.14 60.19 3.43
CA GLU A 39 -4.08 59.37 2.83
C GLU A 39 -4.71 58.56 1.69
N SER A 40 -4.42 58.95 0.44
CA SER A 40 -4.91 58.22 -0.72
C SER A 40 -4.19 56.87 -0.77
N ALA A 41 -4.90 55.80 -1.15
CA ALA A 41 -4.36 54.48 -1.49
C ALA A 41 -3.37 54.47 -2.69
N ILE A 42 -2.68 55.59 -2.95
CA ILE A 42 -1.82 55.84 -4.13
C ILE A 42 -0.32 55.83 -3.74
N ASP A 43 0.02 55.69 -2.46
CA ASP A 43 1.43 55.54 -2.00
C ASP A 43 1.68 54.25 -1.20
N ASP A 44 0.76 53.29 -1.29
CA ASP A 44 0.99 51.95 -0.74
C ASP A 44 1.89 51.15 -1.68
N LYS A 45 3.02 50.69 -1.15
CA LYS A 45 4.07 49.95 -1.86
C LYS A 45 4.31 48.57 -1.24
N THR A 46 3.53 48.18 -0.22
CA THR A 46 3.60 46.82 0.30
C THR A 46 2.91 45.90 -0.69
N ALA A 47 3.52 44.73 -0.91
CA ALA A 47 3.01 43.76 -1.86
C ALA A 47 2.33 42.62 -1.10
N PRO A 48 1.15 42.15 -1.56
CA PRO A 48 0.45 41.08 -0.87
C PRO A 48 1.25 39.78 -0.94
N ARG A 49 1.32 39.07 0.19
CA ARG A 49 2.01 37.78 0.31
C ARG A 49 1.15 36.80 1.08
N VAL A 50 1.09 35.55 0.64
CA VAL A 50 0.45 34.47 1.42
C VAL A 50 1.28 34.17 2.67
N LEU A 51 0.68 34.38 3.84
CA LEU A 51 1.27 34.10 5.15
C LEU A 51 0.98 32.68 5.63
N ALA A 52 -0.22 32.17 5.35
CA ALA A 52 -0.66 30.85 5.78
C ALA A 52 -1.73 30.27 4.86
N VAL A 53 -1.79 28.94 4.82
CA VAL A 53 -2.89 28.16 4.24
C VAL A 53 -3.51 27.28 5.32
N ALA A 54 -4.83 27.19 5.33
CA ALA A 54 -5.59 26.33 6.23
C ALA A 54 -6.55 25.43 5.42
N PRO A 55 -6.63 24.12 5.74
CA PRO A 55 -5.73 23.38 6.63
C PRO A 55 -4.27 23.41 6.12
N SER A 56 -3.30 23.40 7.05
CA SER A 56 -1.87 23.34 6.72
C SER A 56 -1.36 21.90 6.54
N ASN A 57 -2.22 20.91 6.77
CA ASN A 57 -1.91 19.49 6.70
C ASN A 57 -1.77 19.05 5.23
N PRO A 58 -0.74 18.27 4.85
CA PRO A 58 -0.62 17.72 3.49
C PRO A 58 -1.75 16.78 3.06
N VAL A 59 -2.54 16.24 4.00
CA VAL A 59 -3.72 15.41 3.70
C VAL A 59 -4.99 16.13 4.15
N VAL A 60 -5.94 16.32 3.24
CA VAL A 60 -7.19 17.07 3.46
C VAL A 60 -8.42 16.26 3.04
N PRO A 61 -9.62 16.53 3.60
CA PRO A 61 -10.84 15.84 3.15
C PRO A 61 -11.18 16.12 1.69
N VAL A 62 -11.85 15.18 1.02
CA VAL A 62 -12.34 15.36 -0.37
C VAL A 62 -13.28 16.57 -0.57
N ASN A 63 -13.89 17.08 0.51
CA ASN A 63 -14.76 18.27 0.50
C ASN A 63 -14.10 19.49 1.17
N VAL A 64 -12.76 19.58 1.16
CA VAL A 64 -12.02 20.66 1.80
C VAL A 64 -12.38 22.03 1.21
N ALA A 65 -12.45 23.04 2.08
CA ALA A 65 -12.29 24.45 1.68
C ALA A 65 -10.92 24.93 2.13
N LEU A 66 -10.14 25.52 1.22
CA LEU A 66 -8.81 26.05 1.49
C LEU A 66 -8.91 27.53 1.81
N ALA A 67 -8.31 27.98 2.90
CA ALA A 67 -8.27 29.38 3.29
C ALA A 67 -6.83 29.90 3.24
N LEU A 68 -6.59 30.93 2.42
CA LEU A 68 -5.31 31.64 2.32
C LEU A 68 -5.38 32.94 3.10
N THR A 69 -4.46 33.13 4.04
CA THR A 69 -4.29 34.39 4.76
C THR A 69 -3.15 35.18 4.12
N PHE A 70 -3.44 36.39 3.65
CA PHE A 70 -2.49 37.32 3.04
C PHE A 70 -1.93 38.31 4.08
N SER A 71 -0.81 38.96 3.75
CA SER A 71 -0.19 40.02 4.56
C SER A 71 -1.03 41.29 4.64
N GLU A 72 -1.90 41.51 3.67
CA GLU A 72 -2.77 42.67 3.50
C GLU A 72 -3.98 42.32 2.63
N ALA A 73 -4.87 43.30 2.43
CA ALA A 73 -6.10 43.09 1.66
C ALA A 73 -5.80 42.86 0.17
N VAL A 74 -6.43 41.84 -0.41
CA VAL A 74 -6.31 41.51 -1.84
C VAL A 74 -7.45 42.19 -2.60
N ASP A 75 -7.18 42.71 -3.79
CA ASP A 75 -8.21 43.27 -4.68
C ASP A 75 -9.06 42.15 -5.27
N PRO A 76 -10.36 42.05 -4.90
CA PRO A 76 -11.24 41.00 -5.41
C PRO A 76 -11.39 41.03 -6.94
N ALA A 77 -11.17 42.17 -7.60
CA ALA A 77 -11.26 42.27 -9.05
C ALA A 77 -10.11 41.56 -9.79
N THR A 78 -9.05 41.17 -9.07
CA THR A 78 -7.88 40.48 -9.63
C THR A 78 -7.79 39.01 -9.25
N VAL A 79 -8.76 38.54 -8.45
CA VAL A 79 -8.90 37.13 -8.06
C VAL A 79 -9.99 36.51 -8.92
N ASP A 80 -9.57 35.84 -9.99
CA ASP A 80 -10.45 35.14 -10.91
C ASP A 80 -10.17 33.64 -10.85
N ALA A 81 -11.24 32.86 -10.85
CA ALA A 81 -11.23 31.41 -10.79
C ALA A 81 -12.10 30.78 -11.89
N ASP A 82 -12.62 31.59 -12.81
CA ASP A 82 -13.31 31.09 -13.99
C ASP A 82 -12.27 30.55 -14.98
N PRO A 83 -12.21 29.23 -15.21
CA PRO A 83 -11.19 28.65 -16.08
C PRO A 83 -11.43 28.97 -17.56
N ILE A 84 -12.58 29.54 -17.91
CA ILE A 84 -12.97 29.90 -19.29
C ILE A 84 -12.65 31.38 -19.57
N SER A 85 -12.24 32.15 -18.56
CA SER A 85 -11.73 33.49 -18.77
C SER A 85 -10.22 33.42 -19.04
N ASP A 86 -9.73 34.19 -20.01
CA ASP A 86 -8.28 34.43 -20.25
C ASP A 86 -7.53 34.98 -19.00
N GLY A 87 -8.25 35.21 -17.90
CA GLY A 87 -7.81 35.91 -16.70
C GLY A 87 -7.74 35.07 -15.42
N ALA A 88 -7.97 33.75 -15.45
CA ALA A 88 -7.90 32.93 -14.24
C ALA A 88 -6.56 33.15 -13.49
N THR A 89 -6.65 33.59 -12.24
CA THR A 89 -5.50 33.86 -11.37
C THR A 89 -5.41 32.91 -10.18
N VAL A 90 -6.45 32.12 -9.90
CA VAL A 90 -6.44 31.07 -8.87
C VAL A 90 -6.96 29.77 -9.46
N VAL A 91 -6.15 28.71 -9.37
CA VAL A 91 -6.48 27.41 -9.95
C VAL A 91 -6.14 26.26 -9.01
N VAL A 92 -6.89 25.16 -9.13
CA VAL A 92 -6.57 23.89 -8.49
C VAL A 92 -6.53 22.82 -9.56
N ALA A 93 -5.49 21.99 -9.59
CA ALA A 93 -5.33 20.92 -10.58
C ALA A 93 -4.64 19.69 -9.99
N GLU A 94 -4.81 18.55 -10.64
CA GLU A 94 -4.08 17.31 -10.28
C GLU A 94 -2.58 17.47 -10.59
N GLN A 95 -1.72 16.92 -9.73
CA GLN A 95 -0.27 17.16 -9.80
C GLN A 95 0.47 16.83 -11.12
N PRO A 96 0.08 15.88 -11.99
CA PRO A 96 0.78 15.74 -13.27
C PRO A 96 0.66 16.97 -14.18
N ARG A 97 -0.28 17.89 -13.90
CA ARG A 97 -0.57 19.08 -14.71
C ARG A 97 -0.14 20.39 -14.08
N ALA A 98 0.31 20.36 -12.82
CA ALA A 98 0.64 21.57 -12.08
C ALA A 98 1.81 22.38 -12.69
N GLU A 99 2.76 21.71 -13.36
CA GLU A 99 3.96 22.36 -13.91
C GLU A 99 3.67 23.19 -15.17
N SER A 100 2.77 22.73 -16.05
CA SER A 100 2.35 23.52 -17.22
C SER A 100 1.57 24.76 -16.77
N LEU A 101 0.66 24.61 -15.80
CA LEU A 101 -0.12 25.70 -15.22
C LEU A 101 0.75 26.75 -14.51
N LEU A 102 1.79 26.31 -13.77
CA LEU A 102 2.71 27.22 -13.10
C LEU A 102 3.51 28.07 -14.08
N THR A 103 3.72 27.58 -15.30
CA THR A 103 4.40 28.34 -16.36
C THR A 103 3.49 29.44 -16.90
N ASP A 104 2.23 29.13 -17.19
CA ASP A 104 1.24 30.11 -17.69
C ASP A 104 1.00 31.23 -16.67
N LEU A 105 0.79 30.85 -15.40
CA LEU A 105 0.43 31.76 -14.32
C LEU A 105 1.58 32.66 -13.83
N LYS A 106 2.79 32.54 -14.40
CA LYS A 106 3.90 33.49 -14.15
C LYS A 106 3.78 34.80 -14.92
N THR A 107 3.18 34.78 -16.11
CA THR A 107 3.20 35.92 -17.04
C THR A 107 1.83 36.55 -17.29
N ALA A 108 0.75 35.85 -16.93
CA ALA A 108 -0.66 36.26 -16.80
C ALA A 108 -1.59 35.35 -17.61
N GLY A 109 -2.65 34.86 -16.97
CA GLY A 109 -3.71 34.02 -17.55
C GLY A 109 -3.32 32.55 -17.72
N LEU A 110 -4.33 31.69 -17.86
CA LEU A 110 -4.16 30.31 -18.33
C LEU A 110 -4.08 30.29 -19.85
N ASN A 111 -3.30 29.36 -20.41
CA ASN A 111 -3.35 29.07 -21.84
C ASN A 111 -4.62 28.25 -22.16
N GLU A 112 -5.31 28.53 -23.29
CA GLU A 112 -6.51 27.81 -23.75
C GLU A 112 -6.34 26.27 -23.72
N SER A 113 -5.12 25.76 -23.97
CA SER A 113 -4.83 24.32 -23.94
C SER A 113 -4.81 23.68 -22.55
N ASN A 114 -4.78 24.49 -21.49
CA ASN A 114 -4.72 24.06 -20.09
C ASN A 114 -6.02 24.36 -19.31
N GLU A 115 -7.06 24.91 -19.96
CA GLU A 115 -8.34 25.24 -19.33
C GLU A 115 -9.12 23.98 -18.87
N ASP A 116 -9.05 22.90 -19.63
CA ASP A 116 -9.69 21.61 -19.30
C ASP A 116 -8.99 20.86 -18.14
N ASP A 117 -7.82 21.34 -17.74
CA ASP A 117 -6.91 20.68 -16.80
C ASP A 117 -7.05 21.19 -15.36
N VAL A 118 -7.85 22.24 -15.15
CA VAL A 118 -8.14 22.84 -13.84
C VAL A 118 -9.53 22.48 -13.33
N LEU A 119 -9.68 22.42 -12.00
CA LEU A 119 -10.94 22.13 -11.35
C LEU A 119 -11.83 23.37 -11.28
N ALA A 120 -13.15 23.15 -11.39
CA ALA A 120 -14.13 24.18 -11.12
C ALA A 120 -14.17 24.48 -9.60
N ILE A 121 -13.86 25.72 -9.23
CA ILE A 121 -13.81 26.19 -7.84
C ILE A 121 -14.65 27.46 -7.68
N ASP A 122 -15.09 27.72 -6.46
CA ASP A 122 -15.62 29.01 -6.03
C ASP A 122 -14.59 29.71 -5.15
N VAL A 123 -14.40 31.02 -5.38
CA VAL A 123 -13.48 31.85 -4.61
C VAL A 123 -14.23 33.00 -3.95
N VAL A 124 -13.97 33.21 -2.66
CA VAL A 124 -14.52 34.30 -1.87
C VAL A 124 -13.38 35.09 -1.25
N VAL A 125 -13.30 36.39 -1.56
CA VAL A 125 -12.31 37.32 -1.01
C VAL A 125 -12.96 38.18 0.08
N ALA A 126 -12.37 38.20 1.26
CA ALA A 126 -12.77 39.03 2.39
C ALA A 126 -11.53 39.67 3.02
N GLU A 127 -11.22 40.91 2.61
CA GLU A 127 -10.00 41.63 2.99
C GLU A 127 -8.73 40.80 2.66
N ALA A 128 -7.98 40.37 3.69
CA ALA A 128 -6.76 39.57 3.55
C ALA A 128 -7.02 38.05 3.53
N LEU A 129 -8.29 37.61 3.57
CA LEU A 129 -8.66 36.20 3.58
C LEU A 129 -9.27 35.81 2.22
N VAL A 130 -8.68 34.81 1.57
CA VAL A 130 -9.23 34.22 0.33
C VAL A 130 -9.62 32.77 0.62
N THR A 131 -10.90 32.44 0.42
CA THR A 131 -11.41 31.07 0.58
C THR A 131 -11.67 30.45 -0.77
N ILE A 132 -11.11 29.26 -1.01
CA ILE A 132 -11.27 28.47 -2.22
C ILE A 132 -12.06 27.19 -1.89
N THR A 133 -13.15 26.95 -2.60
CA THR A 133 -14.01 25.78 -2.41
C THR A 133 -14.21 25.04 -3.74
N PRO A 134 -13.80 23.78 -3.89
CA PRO A 134 -14.14 22.98 -5.07
C PRO A 134 -15.66 22.86 -5.24
N ARG A 135 -16.16 23.01 -6.47
CA ARG A 135 -17.61 22.89 -6.78
C ARG A 135 -18.12 21.46 -6.73
N ALA A 136 -17.22 20.49 -6.78
CA ALA A 136 -17.49 19.08 -6.63
C ALA A 136 -16.46 18.46 -5.68
N PRO A 137 -16.81 17.36 -4.97
CA PRO A 137 -15.85 16.61 -4.17
C PRO A 137 -14.62 16.24 -5.00
N LEU A 138 -13.44 16.46 -4.43
CA LEU A 138 -12.18 16.06 -5.02
C LEU A 138 -12.09 14.53 -5.08
N ARG A 139 -11.25 13.99 -5.97
CA ARG A 139 -11.04 12.55 -6.06
C ARG A 139 -10.36 12.05 -4.78
N PRO A 140 -10.78 10.92 -4.20
CA PRO A 140 -10.09 10.32 -3.06
C PRO A 140 -8.62 9.97 -3.35
N ALA A 141 -7.77 10.01 -2.33
CA ALA A 141 -6.36 9.60 -2.37
C ALA A 141 -5.58 10.17 -3.58
N THR A 142 -5.87 11.42 -3.97
CA THR A 142 -5.35 12.06 -5.18
C THR A 142 -4.55 13.30 -4.82
N ALA A 143 -3.42 13.52 -5.51
CA ALA A 143 -2.55 14.66 -5.29
C ALA A 143 -2.95 15.86 -6.16
N TYR A 144 -3.06 17.03 -5.53
CA TYR A 144 -3.47 18.29 -6.13
C TYR A 144 -2.47 19.41 -5.81
N THR A 145 -2.52 20.45 -6.64
CA THR A 145 -1.81 21.71 -6.42
C THR A 145 -2.80 22.87 -6.54
N LEU A 146 -2.82 23.74 -5.54
CA LEU A 146 -3.40 25.07 -5.60
C LEU A 146 -2.33 26.06 -6.06
N ILE A 147 -2.62 26.84 -7.09
CA ILE A 147 -1.76 27.91 -7.59
C ILE A 147 -2.49 29.23 -7.49
N VAL A 148 -1.86 30.23 -6.87
CA VAL A 148 -2.25 31.63 -6.95
C VAL A 148 -1.26 32.33 -7.86
N GLY A 149 -1.69 32.66 -9.07
CA GLY A 149 -0.88 33.21 -10.13
C GLY A 149 -0.35 34.61 -9.82
N ALA A 150 0.69 35.00 -10.56
CA ALA A 150 1.32 36.33 -10.45
C ALA A 150 0.42 37.47 -10.94
N GLY A 151 -0.85 37.20 -11.32
CA GLY A 151 -1.87 38.18 -11.68
C GLY A 151 -2.63 38.78 -10.50
N VAL A 152 -2.59 38.16 -9.31
CA VAL A 152 -3.27 38.68 -8.11
C VAL A 152 -2.61 39.97 -7.60
N ARG A 153 -3.42 40.97 -7.24
CA ARG A 153 -2.99 42.31 -6.78
C ARG A 153 -3.66 42.71 -5.47
N ASP A 154 -3.08 43.66 -4.76
CA ASP A 154 -3.76 44.40 -3.70
C ASP A 154 -4.60 45.58 -4.26
N LEU A 155 -5.25 46.34 -3.38
CA LEU A 155 -6.04 47.52 -3.75
C LEU A 155 -5.20 48.68 -4.33
N ALA A 156 -3.89 48.70 -4.08
CA ALA A 156 -2.93 49.65 -4.61
C ALA A 156 -2.27 49.17 -5.92
N GLN A 157 -2.66 47.99 -6.40
CA GLN A 157 -2.17 47.31 -7.60
C GLN A 157 -0.73 46.79 -7.52
N ASN A 158 -0.20 46.52 -6.33
CA ASN A 158 1.06 45.79 -6.18
C ASN A 158 0.86 44.28 -6.44
N PRO A 159 1.77 43.60 -7.14
CA PRO A 159 1.67 42.16 -7.44
C PRO A 159 1.94 41.29 -6.23
N ILE A 160 1.32 40.11 -6.20
CA ILE A 160 1.67 39.07 -5.24
C ILE A 160 3.17 38.74 -5.28
N VAL A 161 3.78 38.57 -4.11
CA VAL A 161 5.20 38.22 -3.97
C VAL A 161 5.42 36.96 -3.13
N ASP A 162 6.57 36.31 -3.32
CA ASP A 162 7.01 35.15 -2.57
C ASP A 162 7.64 35.49 -1.20
N GLY A 163 8.25 34.49 -0.55
CA GLY A 163 9.02 34.64 0.69
C GLY A 163 10.20 35.59 0.63
N LEU A 164 10.71 35.88 -0.58
CA LEU A 164 11.87 36.73 -0.83
C LEU A 164 11.47 38.10 -1.37
N GLY A 165 10.17 38.38 -1.51
CA GLY A 165 9.65 39.63 -2.07
C GLY A 165 9.74 39.72 -3.59
N LEU A 166 9.94 38.59 -4.29
CA LEU A 166 9.94 38.52 -5.75
C LEU A 166 8.53 38.23 -6.25
N ALA A 167 8.13 38.90 -7.33
CA ALA A 167 6.85 38.64 -7.98
C ALA A 167 6.83 37.22 -8.55
N ALA A 168 6.08 36.33 -7.92
CA ALA A 168 6.01 34.92 -8.27
C ALA A 168 4.67 34.32 -7.83
N PRO A 169 4.17 33.29 -8.55
CA PRO A 169 3.00 32.55 -8.11
C PRO A 169 3.24 31.87 -6.76
N PHE A 170 2.20 31.82 -5.92
CA PHE A 170 2.18 30.98 -4.74
C PHE A 170 1.69 29.57 -5.11
N ARG A 171 2.36 28.55 -4.58
CA ARG A 171 2.04 27.14 -4.78
C ARG A 171 1.79 26.45 -3.45
N TYR A 172 0.72 25.68 -3.39
CA TYR A 172 0.43 24.79 -2.27
C TYR A 172 0.04 23.40 -2.77
N ASP A 173 0.85 22.41 -2.42
CA ASP A 173 0.64 21.02 -2.76
C ASP A 173 -0.06 20.29 -1.61
N PHE A 174 -1.09 19.51 -1.94
CA PHE A 174 -1.84 18.72 -0.98
C PHE A 174 -2.34 17.42 -1.60
N THR A 175 -2.77 16.48 -0.76
CA THR A 175 -3.39 15.22 -1.15
C THR A 175 -4.73 15.10 -0.45
N THR A 176 -5.71 14.49 -1.12
CA THR A 176 -6.98 14.17 -0.49
C THR A 176 -6.91 12.89 0.32
N ASP A 177 -7.71 12.79 1.38
CA ASP A 177 -7.95 11.52 2.07
C ASP A 177 -8.71 10.53 1.18
N ALA A 178 -8.92 9.31 1.67
CA ALA A 178 -9.63 8.25 0.95
C ALA A 178 -11.16 8.48 0.86
N GLY A 179 -11.66 9.64 1.28
CA GLY A 179 -13.08 9.97 1.30
C GLY A 179 -13.89 9.10 2.27
N PRO A 180 -15.24 9.18 2.24
CA PRO A 180 -16.09 8.33 3.07
C PRO A 180 -15.86 6.84 2.78
N PRO A 181 -15.91 5.96 3.81
CA PRO A 181 -15.74 4.53 3.57
C PRO A 181 -16.90 3.98 2.73
N THR A 182 -16.60 2.97 1.93
CA THR A 182 -17.54 2.26 1.06
C THR A 182 -17.34 0.76 1.18
N VAL A 183 -18.40 -0.01 0.96
CA VAL A 183 -18.30 -1.47 0.81
C VAL A 183 -17.94 -1.77 -0.64
N VAL A 184 -16.78 -2.38 -0.87
CA VAL A 184 -16.26 -2.74 -2.21
C VAL A 184 -16.66 -4.15 -2.62
N ALA A 185 -16.93 -5.03 -1.66
CA ALA A 185 -17.38 -6.39 -1.92
C ALA A 185 -18.24 -6.94 -0.78
N ALA A 186 -19.16 -7.82 -1.15
CA ALA A 186 -19.85 -8.73 -0.24
C ALA A 186 -19.82 -10.12 -0.86
N ASP A 187 -19.54 -11.16 -0.06
CA ASP A 187 -19.48 -12.54 -0.54
C ASP A 187 -20.86 -13.11 -0.92
N VAL A 188 -21.94 -12.40 -0.55
CA VAL A 188 -23.30 -12.64 -0.99
C VAL A 188 -23.81 -11.44 -1.80
N ASN A 189 -24.27 -11.69 -3.04
CA ASN A 189 -24.66 -10.61 -3.96
C ASN A 189 -25.81 -10.99 -4.93
N GLY A 190 -26.57 -12.04 -4.60
CA GLY A 190 -27.76 -12.46 -5.34
C GLY A 190 -27.51 -13.16 -6.67
N THR A 191 -26.25 -13.31 -7.10
CA THR A 191 -25.89 -14.02 -8.34
C THR A 191 -26.01 -15.54 -8.23
N THR A 192 -25.89 -16.08 -7.02
CA THR A 192 -25.99 -17.50 -6.72
C THR A 192 -26.86 -17.72 -5.48
N LEU A 193 -27.46 -18.92 -5.38
CA LEU A 193 -28.23 -19.30 -4.20
C LEU A 193 -27.29 -19.55 -3.02
N VAL A 194 -27.61 -18.96 -1.87
CA VAL A 194 -26.87 -19.16 -0.62
C VAL A 194 -27.44 -20.37 0.12
N ALA A 195 -26.59 -21.24 0.65
CA ALA A 195 -27.07 -22.39 1.42
C ALA A 195 -27.80 -21.92 2.71
N PRO A 196 -28.97 -22.49 3.08
CA PRO A 196 -29.69 -22.13 4.30
C PRO A 196 -28.88 -22.28 5.59
N ASN A 197 -27.85 -23.13 5.61
CA ASN A 197 -26.94 -23.29 6.74
C ASN A 197 -25.70 -22.39 6.69
N ARG A 198 -25.68 -21.35 5.83
CA ARG A 198 -24.63 -20.32 5.81
C ARG A 198 -24.33 -19.82 7.22
N ARG A 199 -23.08 -19.92 7.65
CA ARG A 199 -22.62 -19.47 8.97
C ARG A 199 -21.96 -18.10 8.91
N HIS A 200 -21.12 -17.86 7.90
CA HIS A 200 -20.39 -16.61 7.77
C HIS A 200 -21.02 -15.72 6.70
N ILE A 201 -20.96 -14.39 6.80
CA ILE A 201 -21.25 -13.48 5.69
C ILE A 201 -20.25 -12.34 5.77
N THR A 202 -19.41 -12.19 4.75
CA THR A 202 -18.28 -11.25 4.77
C THR A 202 -18.54 -10.05 3.87
N VAL A 203 -18.21 -8.87 4.39
CA VAL A 203 -18.11 -7.61 3.64
C VAL A 203 -16.68 -7.08 3.68
N THR A 204 -16.29 -6.37 2.61
CA THR A 204 -14.98 -5.74 2.46
C THR A 204 -15.17 -4.26 2.20
N PHE A 205 -14.41 -3.42 2.90
CA PHE A 205 -14.40 -1.97 2.82
C PHE A 205 -13.19 -1.48 2.02
N ASN A 206 -13.29 -0.30 1.40
CA ASN A 206 -12.19 0.32 0.68
C ASN A 206 -11.07 0.88 1.59
N GLN A 207 -11.31 0.97 2.90
CA GLN A 207 -10.38 1.51 3.89
C GLN A 207 -10.71 1.00 5.30
N PRO A 208 -9.80 1.16 6.29
CA PRO A 208 -10.06 0.77 7.67
C PRO A 208 -11.28 1.49 8.27
N VAL A 209 -12.13 0.73 8.95
CA VAL A 209 -13.35 1.25 9.59
C VAL A 209 -13.42 0.94 11.09
N GLN A 210 -14.36 1.58 11.78
CA GLN A 210 -14.74 1.38 13.18
C GLN A 210 -16.25 1.31 13.29
N GLY A 211 -16.78 0.80 14.41
CA GLY A 211 -18.22 0.77 14.67
C GLY A 211 -18.98 -0.34 13.93
N VAL A 212 -18.29 -1.36 13.43
CA VAL A 212 -18.95 -2.54 12.85
C VAL A 212 -19.48 -3.44 13.96
N GLY A 213 -20.79 -3.65 13.97
CA GLY A 213 -21.54 -4.42 14.97
C GLY A 213 -22.76 -5.09 14.34
N ASP A 214 -23.52 -5.84 15.15
CA ASP A 214 -24.74 -6.54 14.72
C ASP A 214 -25.94 -5.60 14.50
N ASP A 215 -25.82 -4.35 14.96
CA ASP A 215 -26.74 -3.24 14.71
C ASP A 215 -26.38 -2.42 13.47
N THR A 216 -25.09 -2.39 13.08
CA THR A 216 -24.61 -1.64 11.92
C THR A 216 -24.40 -2.48 10.67
N LEU A 217 -24.19 -3.80 10.81
CA LEU A 217 -24.17 -4.79 9.73
C LEU A 217 -25.30 -5.80 9.95
N THR A 218 -26.39 -5.66 9.18
CA THR A 218 -27.68 -6.30 9.48
C THR A 218 -28.20 -7.15 8.33
N LEU A 219 -29.07 -8.10 8.68
CA LEU A 219 -29.84 -8.91 7.74
C LEU A 219 -31.34 -8.66 7.90
N GLN A 220 -32.07 -8.58 6.79
CA GLN A 220 -33.53 -8.52 6.77
C GLN A 220 -34.09 -9.59 5.81
N PRO A 221 -34.95 -10.54 6.25
CA PRO A 221 -35.38 -10.77 7.63
C PRO A 221 -34.22 -10.99 8.61
N ALA A 222 -34.43 -10.68 9.89
CA ALA A 222 -33.41 -10.91 10.90
C ALA A 222 -33.07 -12.40 11.04
N ALA A 223 -31.79 -12.71 11.21
CA ALA A 223 -31.27 -14.02 11.58
C ALA A 223 -30.46 -13.90 12.88
N PRO A 224 -30.38 -14.93 13.73
CA PRO A 224 -29.57 -14.88 14.95
C PRO A 224 -28.09 -14.65 14.63
N VAL A 225 -27.48 -13.67 15.29
CA VAL A 225 -26.06 -13.34 15.17
C VAL A 225 -25.34 -13.81 16.43
N GLU A 226 -24.27 -14.59 16.26
CA GLU A 226 -23.39 -15.06 17.33
C GLU A 226 -22.28 -14.05 17.61
N ALA A 227 -21.67 -13.51 16.56
CA ALA A 227 -20.59 -12.54 16.65
C ALA A 227 -20.45 -11.72 15.36
N VAL A 228 -19.78 -10.58 15.46
CA VAL A 228 -19.26 -9.83 14.32
C VAL A 228 -17.74 -9.77 14.47
N LEU A 229 -17.03 -10.37 13.52
CA LEU A 229 -15.57 -10.42 13.51
C LEU A 229 -15.06 -9.37 12.53
N VAL A 230 -14.04 -8.62 12.92
CA VAL A 230 -13.36 -7.64 12.07
C VAL A 230 -11.89 -8.05 11.98
N ASP A 231 -11.32 -8.02 10.78
CA ASP A 231 -9.92 -8.35 10.57
C ASP A 231 -8.98 -7.30 11.18
N GLU A 232 -7.69 -7.62 11.30
CA GLU A 232 -6.71 -6.72 11.93
C GLU A 232 -6.56 -5.40 11.15
N ALA A 233 -6.65 -5.45 9.82
CA ALA A 233 -6.62 -4.26 8.96
C ALA A 233 -7.89 -3.40 9.06
N ARG A 234 -8.97 -3.93 9.67
CA ARG A 234 -10.31 -3.33 9.75
C ARG A 234 -10.91 -3.00 8.39
N THR A 235 -10.51 -3.74 7.35
CA THR A 235 -11.03 -3.61 5.98
C THR A 235 -11.97 -4.74 5.62
N SER A 236 -12.14 -5.74 6.48
CA SER A 236 -13.14 -6.79 6.32
C SER A 236 -13.88 -7.09 7.61
N ALA A 237 -15.19 -7.29 7.50
CA ALA A 237 -16.02 -7.73 8.60
C ALA A 237 -16.85 -8.96 8.21
N THR A 238 -16.98 -9.91 9.13
CA THR A 238 -17.74 -11.14 8.97
C THR A 238 -18.83 -11.23 10.03
N LEU A 239 -20.07 -11.28 9.55
CA LEU A 239 -21.24 -11.61 10.36
C LEU A 239 -21.25 -13.13 10.60
N VAL A 240 -21.10 -13.57 11.85
CA VAL A 240 -21.18 -14.97 12.24
C VAL A 240 -22.60 -15.25 12.72
N LEU A 241 -23.35 -16.04 11.96
CA LEU A 241 -24.71 -16.43 12.30
C LEU A 241 -24.70 -17.52 13.37
N GLY A 242 -25.57 -17.36 14.36
CA GLY A 242 -25.71 -18.28 15.49
C GLY A 242 -26.28 -19.63 15.09
N ALA A 243 -26.17 -20.59 16.01
CA ALA A 243 -26.62 -21.95 15.80
C ALA A 243 -28.10 -21.99 15.33
N PRO A 244 -28.46 -22.90 14.41
CA PRO A 244 -29.84 -23.02 13.97
C PRO A 244 -30.75 -23.38 15.16
N ALA A 245 -31.93 -22.76 15.22
CA ALA A 245 -32.90 -23.06 16.28
C ALA A 245 -33.43 -24.50 16.15
N ASP A 246 -33.70 -24.94 14.92
CA ASP A 246 -34.13 -26.30 14.57
C ASP A 246 -33.50 -26.74 13.24
N GLY A 247 -33.10 -28.02 13.16
CA GLY A 247 -32.49 -28.58 11.95
C GLY A 247 -31.11 -27.98 11.62
N CYS A 248 -30.77 -27.89 10.34
CA CYS A 248 -29.49 -27.38 9.87
C CYS A 248 -29.52 -25.89 9.48
N ALA A 249 -30.71 -25.33 9.23
CA ALA A 249 -30.85 -24.04 8.57
C ALA A 249 -30.75 -22.87 9.57
N ARG A 250 -29.79 -21.97 9.32
CA ARG A 250 -29.61 -20.69 10.04
C ARG A 250 -30.43 -19.57 9.40
N LEU A 251 -30.60 -19.66 8.09
CA LEU A 251 -31.42 -18.79 7.26
C LEU A 251 -32.63 -19.58 6.76
N VAL A 252 -33.79 -18.92 6.66
CA VAL A 252 -35.01 -19.56 6.16
C VAL A 252 -34.79 -20.00 4.71
N PRO A 253 -35.08 -21.26 4.32
CA PRO A 253 -34.95 -21.72 2.93
C PRO A 253 -35.81 -20.92 1.95
N THR A 254 -35.37 -20.84 0.68
CA THR A 254 -36.11 -20.16 -0.41
C THR A 254 -36.54 -18.71 -0.09
N THR A 255 -35.75 -18.01 0.73
CA THR A 255 -36.07 -16.68 1.23
C THR A 255 -35.05 -15.66 0.76
N THR A 256 -35.53 -14.50 0.33
CA THR A 256 -34.66 -13.36 0.00
C THR A 256 -34.32 -12.58 1.26
N TYR A 257 -33.02 -12.39 1.48
CA TYR A 257 -32.45 -11.57 2.54
C TYR A 257 -31.81 -10.32 1.93
N THR A 258 -31.92 -9.20 2.63
CA THR A 258 -31.16 -7.97 2.37
C THR A 258 -30.07 -7.84 3.43
N LEU A 259 -28.82 -7.81 2.99
CA LEU A 259 -27.65 -7.45 3.79
C LEU A 259 -27.45 -5.94 3.70
N ALA A 260 -27.35 -5.24 4.84
CA ALA A 260 -27.16 -3.80 4.88
C ALA A 260 -26.04 -3.39 5.84
N ALA A 261 -25.25 -2.39 5.44
CA ALA A 261 -24.26 -1.74 6.28
C ALA A 261 -24.61 -0.25 6.44
N SER A 262 -24.68 0.22 7.68
CA SER A 262 -25.21 1.54 8.02
C SER A 262 -24.13 2.62 8.23
N PRO A 263 -24.50 3.92 8.20
CA PRO A 263 -23.60 5.03 8.54
C PRO A 263 -23.04 5.04 9.98
N GLY A 264 -23.48 4.12 10.85
CA GLY A 264 -22.85 3.93 12.17
C GLY A 264 -21.42 3.39 12.07
N ILE A 265 -21.06 2.81 10.92
CA ILE A 265 -19.68 2.45 10.56
C ILE A 265 -18.96 3.72 10.09
N VAL A 266 -17.78 3.99 10.63
CA VAL A 266 -16.99 5.21 10.33
C VAL A 266 -15.54 4.88 9.99
N ALA A 267 -14.89 5.72 9.19
CA ALA A 267 -13.44 5.67 8.99
C ALA A 267 -12.71 6.31 10.19
N ASP A 268 -11.38 6.17 10.25
CA ASP A 268 -10.58 6.72 11.34
C ASP A 268 -10.62 8.26 11.43
N ASN A 269 -10.90 8.93 10.32
CA ASN A 269 -11.11 10.38 10.26
C ASN A 269 -12.54 10.81 10.68
N GLY A 270 -13.38 9.86 11.10
CA GLY A 270 -14.76 10.09 11.53
C GLY A 270 -15.80 10.19 10.41
N GLN A 271 -15.41 10.06 9.14
CA GLN A 271 -16.37 10.05 8.03
C GLN A 271 -17.24 8.79 8.08
N THR A 272 -18.55 8.95 7.93
CA THR A 272 -19.52 7.85 7.95
C THR A 272 -19.52 7.06 6.66
N LEU A 273 -19.75 5.75 6.77
CA LEU A 273 -19.94 4.83 5.64
C LEU A 273 -21.07 5.33 4.73
N LEU A 274 -20.81 5.35 3.42
CA LEU A 274 -21.91 5.49 2.46
C LEU A 274 -22.84 4.28 2.59
N PRO A 275 -24.15 4.48 2.84
CA PRO A 275 -25.07 3.37 3.07
C PRO A 275 -24.95 2.30 1.98
N PHE A 276 -24.82 1.06 2.39
CA PHE A 276 -24.71 -0.09 1.50
C PHE A 276 -25.86 -1.05 1.74
N SER A 277 -26.42 -1.59 0.66
CA SER A 277 -27.34 -2.72 0.74
C SER A 277 -27.21 -3.62 -0.49
N THR A 278 -27.32 -4.92 -0.28
CA THR A 278 -27.40 -5.93 -1.34
C THR A 278 -28.39 -7.02 -0.93
N SER A 279 -28.93 -7.76 -1.89
CA SER A 279 -29.85 -8.85 -1.59
C SER A 279 -29.33 -10.18 -2.12
N PHE A 280 -29.64 -11.26 -1.41
CA PHE A 280 -29.36 -12.63 -1.83
C PHE A 280 -30.55 -13.54 -1.51
N THR A 281 -30.63 -14.69 -2.18
CA THR A 281 -31.71 -15.66 -1.94
C THR A 281 -31.13 -16.99 -1.49
N THR A 282 -31.74 -17.59 -0.47
CA THR A 282 -31.33 -18.91 0.00
C THR A 282 -31.89 -20.03 -0.86
N GLY A 283 -31.16 -21.14 -0.96
CA GLY A 283 -31.63 -22.37 -1.60
C GLY A 283 -32.70 -23.11 -0.79
N ALA A 284 -33.14 -24.25 -1.30
CA ALA A 284 -34.16 -25.08 -0.64
C ALA A 284 -33.59 -26.05 0.42
N ALA A 285 -32.30 -26.37 0.35
CA ALA A 285 -31.66 -27.36 1.22
C ALA A 285 -30.28 -26.88 1.69
N CYS A 286 -29.91 -27.27 2.91
CA CYS A 286 -28.58 -27.05 3.48
C CYS A 286 -27.49 -27.75 2.64
N ASP A 287 -26.31 -27.14 2.59
CA ASP A 287 -25.12 -27.84 2.10
C ASP A 287 -24.67 -28.85 3.15
N THR A 288 -24.58 -30.12 2.77
CA THR A 288 -24.15 -31.24 3.63
C THR A 288 -22.80 -31.82 3.23
N THR A 289 -22.16 -31.22 2.22
CA THR A 289 -20.85 -31.66 1.75
C THR A 289 -19.81 -31.19 2.77
N PRO A 290 -19.05 -32.08 3.43
CA PRO A 290 -18.07 -31.64 4.41
C PRO A 290 -16.89 -30.96 3.73
N VAL A 291 -16.31 -29.97 4.43
CA VAL A 291 -14.92 -29.60 4.20
C VAL A 291 -14.00 -30.70 4.71
N VAL A 292 -12.91 -30.96 4.00
CA VAL A 292 -11.92 -31.98 4.29
C VAL A 292 -10.52 -31.40 4.04
N VAL A 293 -9.58 -31.68 4.93
CA VAL A 293 -8.16 -31.41 4.69
C VAL A 293 -7.65 -32.43 3.67
N THR A 294 -7.15 -31.95 2.55
CA THR A 294 -6.61 -32.76 1.47
C THR A 294 -5.10 -32.82 1.56
N GLY A 295 -4.53 -34.02 1.71
CA GLY A 295 -3.09 -34.20 1.85
C GLY A 295 -2.62 -34.17 3.31
N ALA A 296 -1.30 -34.12 3.49
CA ALA A 296 -0.68 -34.00 4.80
C ALA A 296 -0.68 -32.54 5.26
N VAL A 297 -0.71 -32.33 6.58
CA VAL A 297 -0.36 -31.05 7.18
C VAL A 297 1.15 -30.99 7.25
N GLU A 298 1.75 -30.04 6.54
CA GLU A 298 3.17 -29.81 6.54
C GLU A 298 3.49 -28.69 7.52
N ALA A 299 4.49 -28.89 8.38
CA ALA A 299 4.97 -27.88 9.31
C ALA A 299 6.47 -27.70 9.12
N ILE A 300 6.86 -26.60 8.48
CA ILE A 300 8.23 -26.26 8.14
C ILE A 300 8.78 -25.41 9.28
N ALA A 301 9.57 -26.02 10.16
CA ALA A 301 10.01 -25.41 11.42
C ALA A 301 11.38 -24.74 11.33
N GLY A 302 11.46 -23.42 11.47
CA GLY A 302 12.71 -22.71 11.73
C GLY A 302 13.24 -22.94 13.15
N GLU A 303 14.12 -22.06 13.61
CA GLU A 303 14.69 -22.14 14.96
C GLU A 303 13.69 -21.75 16.04
N THR A 304 12.88 -20.71 15.78
CA THR A 304 11.92 -20.13 16.74
C THR A 304 10.55 -19.82 16.14
N SER A 305 10.30 -20.30 14.92
CA SER A 305 9.04 -20.14 14.18
C SER A 305 8.76 -21.37 13.33
N ALA A 306 7.55 -21.51 12.82
CA ALA A 306 7.22 -22.54 11.85
C ALA A 306 6.10 -22.10 10.92
N THR A 307 6.21 -22.41 9.63
CA THR A 307 5.12 -22.23 8.67
C THR A 307 4.36 -23.54 8.55
N VAL A 308 3.06 -23.53 8.87
CA VAL A 308 2.16 -24.68 8.70
C VAL A 308 1.36 -24.51 7.42
N ARG A 309 1.40 -25.51 6.54
CA ARG A 309 0.72 -25.53 5.24
C ARG A 309 -0.17 -26.75 5.12
N PHE A 310 -1.34 -26.57 4.53
CA PHE A 310 -2.24 -27.66 4.18
C PHE A 310 -3.25 -27.18 3.14
N GLU A 311 -3.99 -28.11 2.54
CA GLU A 311 -5.04 -27.78 1.58
C GLU A 311 -6.40 -28.30 2.04
N THR A 312 -7.47 -27.69 1.55
CA THR A 312 -8.84 -28.19 1.71
C THR A 312 -9.55 -28.33 0.37
N ASN A 313 -10.60 -29.14 0.33
CA ASN A 313 -11.47 -29.31 -0.85
C ASN A 313 -12.50 -28.16 -1.05
N LYS A 314 -12.60 -27.24 -0.09
CA LYS A 314 -13.51 -26.10 -0.10
C LYS A 314 -12.84 -24.85 0.48
N ALA A 315 -13.31 -23.69 0.05
CA ALA A 315 -12.97 -22.43 0.69
C ALA A 315 -13.33 -22.49 2.18
N SER A 316 -12.38 -22.10 3.01
CA SER A 316 -12.50 -22.19 4.47
C SER A 316 -11.58 -21.20 5.15
N THR A 317 -11.83 -20.99 6.44
CA THR A 317 -11.05 -20.14 7.34
C THR A 317 -10.27 -21.02 8.29
N THR A 318 -9.02 -20.66 8.59
CA THR A 318 -8.10 -21.51 9.35
C THR A 318 -7.83 -21.00 10.75
N GLU A 319 -7.86 -21.91 11.72
CA GLU A 319 -7.30 -21.74 13.08
C GLU A 319 -6.19 -22.76 13.30
N ALA A 320 -5.07 -22.35 13.89
CA ALA A 320 -4.01 -23.26 14.32
C ALA A 320 -3.82 -23.20 15.84
N ARG A 321 -3.78 -24.36 16.48
CA ARG A 321 -3.47 -24.51 17.91
C ARG A 321 -2.25 -25.40 18.06
N TYR A 322 -1.26 -24.96 18.83
CA TYR A 322 0.01 -25.67 18.97
C TYR A 322 0.56 -25.61 20.40
N GLY A 323 1.45 -26.55 20.72
CA GLY A 323 2.14 -26.60 22.00
C GLY A 323 3.20 -27.70 22.06
N ALA A 324 4.10 -27.60 23.05
CA ALA A 324 5.24 -28.52 23.23
C ALA A 324 4.84 -29.87 23.91
N GLY A 325 3.55 -30.18 23.96
CA GLY A 325 2.99 -31.35 24.64
C GLY A 325 1.51 -31.53 24.33
N GLU A 326 0.75 -32.12 25.26
CA GLU A 326 -0.69 -32.37 25.08
C GLU A 326 -1.53 -31.09 25.05
N ALA A 327 -1.08 -30.04 25.75
CA ALA A 327 -1.75 -28.74 25.75
C ALA A 327 -1.46 -27.98 24.44
N LEU A 328 -2.52 -27.57 23.73
CA LEU A 328 -2.45 -26.74 22.52
C LEU A 328 -2.91 -25.32 22.84
N ASP A 329 -2.21 -24.68 23.77
CA ASP A 329 -2.52 -23.36 24.32
C ASP A 329 -1.76 -22.21 23.65
N CYS A 330 -1.07 -22.51 22.53
CA CYS A 330 -0.31 -21.54 21.75
C CYS A 330 0.72 -20.80 22.60
N LEU A 331 1.31 -21.53 23.57
CA LEU A 331 2.34 -21.03 24.47
C LEU A 331 1.86 -19.85 25.33
N GLY A 332 0.57 -19.81 25.64
CA GLY A 332 -0.08 -18.76 26.43
C GLY A 332 -0.39 -17.48 25.65
N ALA A 333 -0.09 -17.44 24.35
CA ALA A 333 -0.50 -16.36 23.47
C ALA A 333 -1.91 -16.61 22.88
N ALA A 334 -2.47 -15.58 22.25
CA ALA A 334 -3.63 -15.80 21.39
C ALA A 334 -3.22 -16.74 20.25
N CYS A 335 -3.93 -17.85 20.11
CA CYS A 335 -3.70 -18.76 19.00
C CYS A 335 -3.91 -18.01 17.67
N PRO A 336 -3.11 -18.30 16.64
CA PRO A 336 -3.38 -17.84 15.28
C PRO A 336 -4.80 -18.24 14.89
N ALA A 337 -5.71 -17.29 15.04
CA ALA A 337 -7.14 -17.48 14.91
C ALA A 337 -7.61 -16.97 13.54
N LEU A 338 -8.59 -17.70 13.01
CA LEU A 338 -9.50 -17.44 11.88
C LEU A 338 -9.27 -16.11 11.12
N GLY A 339 -8.11 -16.01 10.46
CA GLY A 339 -7.72 -14.95 9.54
C GLY A 339 -8.20 -15.23 8.11
N ALA A 340 -7.98 -14.26 7.21
CA ALA A 340 -8.57 -14.19 5.86
C ALA A 340 -8.76 -15.57 5.18
N PRO A 341 -9.99 -15.92 4.77
CA PRO A 341 -10.30 -17.24 4.24
C PRO A 341 -9.49 -17.55 2.98
N ALA A 342 -9.07 -18.81 2.82
CA ALA A 342 -8.57 -19.30 1.54
C ALA A 342 -9.76 -19.41 0.56
N ARG A 343 -10.07 -18.30 -0.12
CA ARG A 343 -11.21 -18.18 -1.05
C ARG A 343 -10.86 -18.55 -2.49
N THR A 344 -9.59 -18.48 -2.84
CA THR A 344 -9.11 -18.71 -4.20
C THR A 344 -8.62 -20.15 -4.31
N ALA A 345 -9.19 -20.90 -5.24
CA ALA A 345 -8.71 -22.25 -5.51
C ALA A 345 -7.33 -22.20 -6.18
N THR A 346 -6.46 -23.14 -5.85
CA THR A 346 -5.17 -23.36 -6.50
C THR A 346 -5.41 -23.56 -8.00
N SER A 347 -4.74 -22.74 -8.83
CA SER A 347 -4.90 -22.76 -10.28
C SER A 347 -4.67 -24.16 -10.86
N GLY A 348 -5.54 -24.58 -11.79
CA GLY A 348 -5.42 -25.89 -12.46
C GLY A 348 -5.80 -27.11 -11.60
N SER A 349 -6.18 -26.95 -10.33
CA SER A 349 -6.60 -28.07 -9.48
C SER A 349 -7.99 -28.60 -9.86
N THR A 350 -8.13 -29.91 -10.06
CA THR A 350 -9.42 -30.59 -10.24
C THR A 350 -9.43 -31.91 -9.47
N PRO A 351 -10.27 -32.09 -8.42
CA PRO A 351 -11.21 -31.09 -7.85
C PRO A 351 -10.50 -29.86 -7.27
N PRO A 352 -11.21 -28.74 -7.04
CA PRO A 352 -10.61 -27.51 -6.52
C PRO A 352 -9.97 -27.74 -5.15
N ARG A 353 -8.76 -27.20 -4.98
CA ARG A 353 -8.00 -27.20 -3.73
C ARG A 353 -7.83 -25.77 -3.24
N PHE A 354 -7.84 -25.56 -1.93
CA PHE A 354 -7.68 -24.25 -1.32
C PHE A 354 -6.52 -24.33 -0.34
N ALA A 355 -5.43 -23.63 -0.65
CA ALA A 355 -4.21 -23.66 0.14
C ALA A 355 -4.30 -22.73 1.35
N HIS A 356 -3.89 -23.24 2.50
CA HIS A 356 -3.80 -22.51 3.76
C HIS A 356 -2.35 -22.44 4.21
N SER A 357 -1.97 -21.31 4.81
CA SER A 357 -0.66 -21.10 5.39
C SER A 357 -0.81 -20.33 6.70
N VAL A 358 -0.18 -20.83 7.77
CA VAL A 358 -0.20 -20.20 9.10
C VAL A 358 1.22 -20.11 9.65
N GLU A 359 1.62 -18.92 10.08
CA GLU A 359 2.89 -18.71 10.76
C GLU A 359 2.71 -18.93 12.28
N LEU A 360 3.58 -19.77 12.84
CA LEU A 360 3.71 -20.00 14.28
C LEU A 360 4.95 -19.25 14.78
N THR A 361 4.83 -18.56 15.90
CA THR A 361 5.90 -17.73 16.47
C THR A 361 6.11 -18.08 17.95
N GLY A 362 7.20 -17.56 18.55
CA GLY A 362 7.48 -17.78 19.97
C GLY A 362 7.93 -19.22 20.30
N LEU A 363 8.33 -19.99 19.31
CA LEU A 363 8.84 -21.35 19.51
C LEU A 363 10.25 -21.31 20.11
N GLN A 364 10.60 -22.37 20.82
CA GLN A 364 11.91 -22.55 21.43
C GLN A 364 12.71 -23.55 20.62
N LEU A 365 14.01 -23.29 20.46
CA LEU A 365 14.94 -24.15 19.74
C LEU A 365 15.08 -25.54 20.39
N GLY A 366 15.08 -26.60 19.59
CA GLY A 366 15.27 -27.98 20.06
C GLY A 366 14.05 -28.61 20.70
N VAL A 367 12.85 -28.04 20.49
CA VAL A 367 11.60 -28.51 21.08
C VAL A 367 10.71 -29.13 20.00
N THR A 368 10.10 -30.27 20.32
CA THR A 368 9.06 -30.88 19.49
C THR A 368 7.69 -30.31 19.86
N TYR A 369 6.96 -29.85 18.86
CA TYR A 369 5.63 -29.30 18.97
C TYR A 369 4.62 -30.20 18.27
N ARG A 370 3.40 -30.22 18.80
CA ARG A 370 2.20 -30.67 18.09
C ARG A 370 1.41 -29.47 17.64
N VAL A 371 0.89 -29.50 16.43
CA VAL A 371 -0.05 -28.52 15.89
C VAL A 371 -1.31 -29.22 15.40
N VAL A 372 -2.47 -28.63 15.72
CA VAL A 372 -3.76 -29.00 15.17
C VAL A 372 -4.28 -27.81 14.38
N VAL A 373 -4.53 -28.02 13.10
CA VAL A 373 -5.21 -27.06 12.24
C VAL A 373 -6.70 -27.40 12.17
N SER A 374 -7.54 -26.39 12.25
CA SER A 374 -8.98 -26.48 12.01
C SER A 374 -9.35 -25.57 10.85
N ALA A 375 -10.03 -26.12 9.84
CA ALA A 375 -10.52 -25.37 8.69
C ALA A 375 -12.05 -25.40 8.71
N GLU A 376 -12.66 -24.22 8.86
CA GLU A 376 -14.11 -24.06 8.89
C GLU A 376 -14.63 -23.45 7.59
N ASP A 377 -15.58 -24.11 6.94
CA ASP A 377 -16.20 -23.60 5.73
C ASP A 377 -17.30 -22.56 6.00
N ASP A 378 -17.84 -22.04 4.91
CA ASP A 378 -18.86 -21.01 4.92
C ASP A 378 -20.20 -21.40 5.55
N VAL A 379 -20.45 -22.69 5.72
CA VAL A 379 -21.67 -23.26 6.31
C VAL A 379 -21.42 -23.90 7.68
N GLY A 380 -20.18 -23.82 8.17
CA GLY A 380 -19.78 -24.24 9.50
C GLY A 380 -19.36 -25.72 9.61
N HIS A 381 -19.10 -26.41 8.50
CA HIS A 381 -18.38 -27.68 8.59
C HIS A 381 -16.93 -27.40 9.00
N VAL A 382 -16.38 -28.24 9.87
CA VAL A 382 -15.00 -28.11 10.35
C VAL A 382 -14.22 -29.37 9.99
N ALA A 383 -13.14 -29.21 9.23
CA ALA A 383 -12.12 -30.23 9.06
C ALA A 383 -11.00 -29.98 10.07
N ARG A 384 -10.41 -31.06 10.59
CA ARG A 384 -9.23 -30.97 11.46
C ARG A 384 -8.15 -31.91 10.97
N ALA A 385 -6.92 -31.49 11.10
CA ALA A 385 -5.76 -32.32 10.89
C ALA A 385 -4.65 -31.88 11.84
N GLU A 386 -3.65 -32.75 12.03
CA GLU A 386 -2.56 -32.50 12.96
C GLU A 386 -1.22 -32.87 12.36
N ALA A 387 -0.18 -32.25 12.87
CA ALA A 387 1.20 -32.58 12.57
C ALA A 387 2.06 -32.41 13.82
N THR A 388 3.22 -33.06 13.80
CA THR A 388 4.29 -32.82 14.76
C THR A 388 5.51 -32.33 14.03
N PHE A 389 6.21 -31.37 14.60
CA PHE A 389 7.45 -30.84 14.06
C PHE A 389 8.42 -30.53 15.19
N ALA A 390 9.72 -30.43 14.88
CA ALA A 390 10.72 -30.03 15.85
C ALA A 390 11.47 -28.81 15.33
N THR A 391 11.66 -27.81 16.18
CA THR A 391 12.59 -26.73 15.90
C THR A 391 14.02 -27.26 16.03
N ALA A 392 14.87 -26.89 15.09
CA ALA A 392 16.28 -27.29 15.10
C ALA A 392 17.11 -26.15 14.52
N PRO A 393 18.40 -26.04 14.90
CA PRO A 393 19.28 -25.03 14.35
C PRO A 393 19.25 -25.04 12.82
N ILE A 394 19.26 -23.86 12.21
CA ILE A 394 19.43 -23.74 10.77
C ILE A 394 20.93 -23.84 10.49
N PRO A 395 21.39 -24.80 9.66
CA PRO A 395 22.81 -24.91 9.35
C PRO A 395 23.32 -23.62 8.69
N LYS A 396 24.54 -23.22 9.03
CA LYS A 396 25.20 -22.01 8.51
C LYS A 396 25.73 -22.21 7.09
N VAL A 397 24.80 -22.42 6.15
CA VAL A 397 25.08 -22.60 4.73
C VAL A 397 24.31 -21.55 3.94
N GLY A 398 25.00 -20.75 3.14
CA GLY A 398 24.40 -19.65 2.39
C GLY A 398 24.60 -19.79 0.89
N VAL A 399 23.68 -19.24 0.09
CA VAL A 399 23.94 -19.00 -1.34
C VAL A 399 24.96 -17.87 -1.44
N ASN A 400 26.17 -18.19 -1.91
CA ASN A 400 27.33 -17.32 -1.83
C ASN A 400 27.63 -16.56 -3.13
N GLU A 401 27.42 -17.20 -4.28
CA GLU A 401 27.70 -16.63 -5.59
C GLU A 401 26.73 -17.22 -6.62
N VAL A 402 26.25 -16.39 -7.55
CA VAL A 402 25.40 -16.83 -8.67
C VAL A 402 26.01 -16.35 -9.98
N MET A 403 26.32 -17.30 -10.86
CA MET A 403 26.78 -17.05 -12.23
C MET A 403 25.67 -17.37 -13.21
N ALA A 404 25.02 -16.32 -13.72
CA ALA A 404 23.89 -16.41 -14.65
C ALA A 404 24.21 -15.91 -16.08
N ASN A 405 25.39 -15.34 -16.29
CA ASN A 405 25.83 -14.89 -17.62
C ASN A 405 27.31 -15.22 -17.77
N ALA A 406 27.57 -16.50 -18.02
CA ALA A 406 28.91 -17.04 -18.10
C ALA A 406 29.51 -16.81 -19.49
N ALA A 407 30.82 -16.52 -19.54
CA ALA A 407 31.54 -16.39 -20.81
C ALA A 407 31.48 -17.66 -21.69
N ALA A 408 31.13 -18.81 -21.12
CA ALA A 408 30.88 -20.06 -21.82
C ALA A 408 29.47 -20.57 -21.52
N GLU A 409 28.51 -20.25 -22.39
CA GLU A 409 27.10 -20.63 -22.20
C GLU A 409 26.75 -22.01 -22.80
N PRO A 410 25.95 -22.87 -22.12
CA PRO A 410 25.53 -22.81 -20.71
C PRO A 410 26.53 -23.51 -19.76
N ALA A 411 27.74 -23.82 -20.26
CA ALA A 411 28.72 -24.65 -19.56
C ALA A 411 29.34 -23.96 -18.32
N GLY A 412 29.06 -22.68 -18.08
CA GLY A 412 29.61 -21.92 -16.97
C GLY A 412 28.59 -21.43 -15.94
N GLU A 413 27.29 -21.69 -16.11
CA GLU A 413 26.29 -21.25 -15.13
C GLU A 413 26.33 -22.09 -13.86
N TYR A 414 26.22 -21.45 -12.70
CA TYR A 414 26.19 -22.13 -11.41
C TYR A 414 25.57 -21.29 -10.29
N VAL A 415 25.17 -22.00 -9.23
CA VAL A 415 24.90 -21.45 -7.90
C VAL A 415 25.92 -22.03 -6.93
N GLU A 416 26.70 -21.18 -6.28
CA GLU A 416 27.64 -21.59 -5.24
C GLU A 416 27.02 -21.48 -3.85
N LEU A 417 27.29 -22.48 -3.03
CA LEU A 417 27.00 -22.49 -1.60
C LEU A 417 28.29 -22.32 -0.80
N ALA A 418 28.22 -21.60 0.32
CA ALA A 418 29.32 -21.51 1.30
C ALA A 418 28.87 -21.99 2.68
N ASN A 419 29.68 -22.82 3.34
CA ASN A 419 29.45 -23.27 4.71
C ASN A 419 30.29 -22.38 5.61
N PHE A 420 29.64 -21.41 6.25
CA PHE A 420 30.27 -20.48 7.18
C PHE A 420 30.08 -20.90 8.64
N GLY A 421 29.63 -22.14 8.85
CA GLY A 421 29.61 -22.80 10.15
C GLY A 421 30.94 -23.45 10.51
N ASP A 422 30.94 -24.11 11.66
CA ASP A 422 32.05 -24.83 12.27
C ASP A 422 31.90 -26.36 12.18
N GLU A 423 30.81 -26.84 11.56
CA GLU A 423 30.51 -28.26 11.38
C GLU A 423 30.34 -28.63 9.90
N THR A 424 30.60 -29.91 9.59
CA THR A 424 30.26 -30.48 8.29
C THR A 424 28.74 -30.64 8.19
N VAL A 425 28.14 -30.14 7.11
CA VAL A 425 26.69 -30.21 6.88
C VAL A 425 26.39 -31.29 5.84
N ASP A 426 25.43 -32.17 6.15
CA ASP A 426 24.86 -33.11 5.18
C ASP A 426 23.81 -32.39 4.33
N LEU A 427 24.05 -32.34 3.02
CA LEU A 427 23.22 -31.68 2.02
C LEU A 427 22.31 -32.66 1.27
N SER A 428 22.20 -33.90 1.75
CA SER A 428 21.34 -34.92 1.16
C SER A 428 19.89 -34.43 1.06
N GLY A 429 19.35 -34.37 -0.16
CA GLY A 429 17.97 -33.97 -0.42
C GLY A 429 17.68 -32.48 -0.28
N TRP A 430 18.69 -31.65 0.02
CA TRP A 430 18.57 -30.19 -0.06
C TRP A 430 18.20 -29.76 -1.48
N ALA A 431 17.62 -28.57 -1.62
CA ALA A 431 17.18 -28.08 -2.92
C ALA A 431 17.60 -26.63 -3.16
N VAL A 432 17.94 -26.33 -4.40
CA VAL A 432 18.06 -24.97 -4.92
C VAL A 432 16.81 -24.69 -5.73
N VAL A 433 16.05 -23.67 -5.32
CA VAL A 433 14.85 -23.19 -6.02
C VAL A 433 15.21 -21.90 -6.74
N ILE A 434 15.03 -21.87 -8.06
CA ILE A 434 15.25 -20.68 -8.89
C ILE A 434 13.89 -20.27 -9.46
N ASP A 435 13.40 -19.10 -9.02
CA ASP A 435 12.01 -18.67 -9.20
C ASP A 435 10.99 -19.75 -8.76
N ASP A 436 10.40 -20.49 -9.69
CA ASP A 436 9.42 -21.56 -9.47
C ASP A 436 9.95 -22.97 -9.79
N CYS A 437 11.19 -23.09 -10.26
CA CYS A 437 11.83 -24.36 -10.59
C CYS A 437 12.66 -24.87 -9.41
N THR A 438 12.57 -26.19 -9.13
CA THR A 438 13.31 -26.84 -8.04
C THR A 438 14.33 -27.83 -8.60
N ALA A 439 15.58 -27.73 -8.15
CA ALA A 439 16.64 -28.71 -8.41
C ALA A 439 17.14 -29.30 -7.08
N ARG A 440 17.09 -30.63 -6.94
CA ARG A 440 17.46 -31.33 -5.69
C ARG A 440 18.87 -31.88 -5.74
N LEU A 441 19.61 -31.69 -4.65
CA LEU A 441 20.90 -32.31 -4.45
C LEU A 441 20.71 -33.82 -4.14
N PRO A 442 21.52 -34.69 -4.75
CA PRO A 442 21.45 -36.13 -4.48
C PRO A 442 21.86 -36.47 -3.04
N VAL A 443 21.51 -37.66 -2.59
CA VAL A 443 21.90 -38.17 -1.27
C VAL A 443 23.41 -38.41 -1.21
N GLY A 444 24.02 -38.17 -0.04
CA GLY A 444 25.42 -38.41 0.26
C GLY A 444 26.35 -37.21 0.04
N GLN A 445 25.79 -36.02 -0.24
CA GLN A 445 26.59 -34.80 -0.35
C GLN A 445 26.87 -34.24 1.03
N ALA A 446 28.15 -34.04 1.36
CA ALA A 446 28.56 -33.47 2.63
C ALA A 446 29.49 -32.28 2.36
N MET A 447 29.29 -31.21 3.12
CA MET A 447 29.99 -29.95 2.92
C MET A 447 30.74 -29.57 4.20
N PRO A 448 32.07 -29.74 4.24
CA PRO A 448 32.88 -29.39 5.40
C PRO A 448 32.73 -27.93 5.85
N ALA A 449 33.01 -27.67 7.12
CA ALA A 449 33.08 -26.31 7.66
C ALA A 449 34.08 -25.45 6.86
N GLY A 450 33.69 -24.22 6.51
CA GLY A 450 34.52 -23.28 5.76
C GLY A 450 34.71 -23.61 4.28
N SER A 451 34.01 -24.61 3.74
CA SER A 451 34.14 -25.02 2.34
C SER A 451 33.08 -24.37 1.43
N PHE A 452 33.32 -24.48 0.11
CA PHE A 452 32.41 -24.06 -0.95
C PHE A 452 31.95 -25.28 -1.76
N LEU A 453 30.73 -25.20 -2.30
CA LEU A 453 30.15 -26.23 -3.16
C LEU A 453 29.46 -25.57 -4.35
N VAL A 454 29.77 -26.05 -5.54
CA VAL A 454 29.18 -25.53 -6.79
C VAL A 454 28.02 -26.44 -7.22
N VAL A 455 26.81 -25.89 -7.27
CA VAL A 455 25.62 -26.55 -7.83
C VAL A 455 25.43 -26.05 -9.26
N ALA A 456 25.35 -26.96 -10.22
CA ALA A 456 25.26 -26.60 -11.63
C ALA A 456 24.52 -27.64 -12.47
N GLY A 457 24.16 -27.28 -13.70
CA GLY A 457 23.56 -28.20 -14.66
C GLY A 457 24.53 -29.26 -15.18
N LEU A 458 24.01 -30.28 -15.88
CA LEU A 458 24.82 -31.38 -16.41
C LEU A 458 25.93 -30.93 -17.37
N ALA A 459 25.68 -29.84 -18.11
CA ALA A 459 26.61 -29.25 -19.09
C ALA A 459 27.80 -28.49 -18.46
N PHE A 460 27.79 -28.25 -17.15
CA PHE A 460 28.82 -27.46 -16.49
C PHE A 460 30.23 -28.05 -16.69
N ASP A 461 31.18 -27.20 -17.08
CA ASP A 461 32.59 -27.53 -17.27
C ASP A 461 33.46 -26.87 -16.18
N PRO A 462 33.88 -27.65 -15.16
CA PRO A 462 34.76 -27.15 -14.10
C PRO A 462 36.09 -26.57 -14.60
N ALA A 463 36.56 -26.98 -15.78
CA ALA A 463 37.82 -26.50 -16.34
C ALA A 463 37.76 -25.02 -16.75
N ALA A 464 36.56 -24.47 -16.99
CA ALA A 464 36.37 -23.06 -17.35
C ALA A 464 36.82 -22.10 -16.24
N TYR A 465 36.81 -22.55 -14.98
CA TYR A 465 37.09 -21.71 -13.80
C TYR A 465 38.37 -22.08 -13.04
N ALA A 466 39.12 -23.08 -13.48
CA ALA A 466 40.29 -23.60 -12.76
C ALA A 466 39.98 -23.85 -11.26
N LEU A 467 38.88 -24.57 -11.02
CA LEU A 467 38.37 -24.89 -9.70
C LEU A 467 39.44 -25.58 -8.83
N PRO A 468 39.57 -25.22 -7.53
CA PRO A 468 40.36 -25.99 -6.59
C PRO A 468 39.93 -27.47 -6.56
N ALA A 469 40.89 -28.39 -6.41
CA ALA A 469 40.65 -29.83 -6.50
C ALA A 469 39.76 -30.39 -5.38
N ASP A 470 39.64 -29.66 -4.27
CA ASP A 470 38.84 -29.98 -3.09
C ASP A 470 37.41 -29.42 -3.15
N VAL A 471 37.08 -28.61 -4.17
CA VAL A 471 35.74 -28.06 -4.34
C VAL A 471 34.83 -29.10 -4.97
N LEU A 472 33.73 -29.38 -4.27
CA LEU A 472 32.72 -30.31 -4.71
C LEU A 472 31.81 -29.63 -5.75
N VAL A 473 31.66 -30.28 -6.91
CA VAL A 473 30.70 -29.87 -7.95
C VAL A 473 29.56 -30.88 -7.98
N VAL A 474 28.35 -30.42 -7.66
CA VAL A 474 27.14 -31.24 -7.68
C VAL A 474 26.34 -30.88 -8.92
N LYS A 475 26.32 -31.81 -9.87
CA LYS A 475 25.51 -31.69 -11.08
C LYS A 475 24.08 -32.14 -10.82
N VAL A 476 23.13 -31.25 -11.06
CA VAL A 476 21.70 -31.47 -10.79
C VAL A 476 20.87 -31.35 -12.08
N VAL A 477 19.68 -31.92 -12.00
CA VAL A 477 18.58 -31.72 -12.96
C VAL A 477 17.39 -31.16 -12.21
N ASP A 478 16.53 -30.40 -12.89
CA ASP A 478 15.24 -30.03 -12.33
C ASP A 478 14.31 -31.24 -12.13
N GLU A 479 13.23 -31.05 -11.35
CA GLU A 479 12.25 -32.11 -11.07
C GLU A 479 11.49 -32.57 -12.33
N ASP A 480 11.45 -31.76 -13.39
CA ASP A 480 10.82 -32.10 -14.68
C ASP A 480 11.73 -32.96 -15.58
N GLY A 481 12.98 -33.20 -15.16
CA GLY A 481 13.94 -34.06 -15.85
C GLY A 481 14.54 -33.40 -17.09
N SER A 482 14.58 -32.07 -17.16
CA SER A 482 15.31 -31.36 -18.21
C SER A 482 16.82 -31.60 -18.08
N ASN A 483 17.57 -31.50 -19.18
CA ASN A 483 19.02 -31.75 -19.21
C ASN A 483 19.87 -30.66 -18.51
N GLY A 484 19.27 -29.84 -17.66
CA GLY A 484 19.92 -28.71 -16.99
C GLY A 484 19.43 -28.51 -15.56
N MET A 485 20.19 -27.70 -14.82
CA MET A 485 19.67 -27.04 -13.63
C MET A 485 18.61 -26.03 -14.08
N CYS A 486 17.67 -25.68 -13.19
CA CYS A 486 16.74 -24.56 -13.38
C CYS A 486 17.43 -23.35 -14.02
N ALA A 487 16.78 -22.73 -15.00
CA ALA A 487 17.40 -21.70 -15.83
C ALA A 487 17.75 -20.45 -15.03
N LEU A 488 18.97 -19.97 -15.20
CA LEU A 488 19.41 -18.63 -14.83
C LEU A 488 19.30 -17.75 -16.08
N THR A 489 18.83 -16.51 -15.96
CA THR A 489 18.62 -15.65 -17.13
C THR A 489 19.59 -14.47 -17.11
N ASN A 490 20.31 -14.30 -18.20
CA ASN A 490 21.31 -13.24 -18.39
C ASN A 490 20.68 -11.81 -18.43
N SER A 491 19.35 -11.72 -18.50
CA SER A 491 18.60 -10.47 -18.76
C SER A 491 17.73 -9.98 -17.60
N ARG A 492 17.65 -10.75 -16.49
CA ARG A 492 16.96 -10.34 -15.26
C ARG A 492 17.64 -11.01 -14.07
N ALA A 493 17.44 -10.49 -12.87
CA ALA A 493 17.88 -11.19 -11.68
C ALA A 493 16.82 -12.23 -11.27
N GLU A 494 17.21 -13.49 -11.12
CA GLU A 494 16.37 -14.53 -10.51
C GLU A 494 16.46 -14.52 -8.98
N ARG A 495 15.37 -14.95 -8.34
CA ARG A 495 15.41 -15.28 -6.92
C ARG A 495 15.88 -16.71 -6.74
N VAL A 496 16.95 -16.92 -5.99
CA VAL A 496 17.43 -18.25 -5.60
C VAL A 496 17.13 -18.52 -4.13
N VAL A 497 16.56 -19.67 -3.80
CA VAL A 497 16.30 -20.10 -2.42
C VAL A 497 16.95 -21.45 -2.17
N LEU A 498 17.73 -21.53 -1.11
CA LEU A 498 18.28 -22.78 -0.60
C LEU A 498 17.35 -23.36 0.46
N LEU A 499 16.86 -24.57 0.21
CA LEU A 499 16.06 -25.35 1.14
C LEU A 499 16.88 -26.53 1.67
N ASP A 500 16.76 -26.82 2.96
CA ASP A 500 17.34 -28.05 3.51
C ASP A 500 16.54 -29.30 3.13
N GLY A 501 17.03 -30.49 3.52
CA GLY A 501 16.37 -31.76 3.23
C GLY A 501 14.98 -31.93 3.85
N ALA A 502 14.59 -31.07 4.80
CA ALA A 502 13.24 -31.01 5.37
C ALA A 502 12.38 -29.90 4.74
N GLY A 503 12.89 -29.19 3.73
CA GLY A 503 12.20 -28.10 3.03
C GLY A 503 12.27 -26.75 3.75
N ARG A 504 13.12 -26.61 4.78
CA ARG A 504 13.27 -25.35 5.52
C ARG A 504 14.13 -24.36 4.72
N PRO A 505 13.72 -23.09 4.57
CA PRO A 505 14.57 -22.09 3.94
C PRO A 505 15.80 -21.81 4.81
N VAL A 506 16.98 -22.05 4.25
CA VAL A 506 18.28 -21.83 4.91
C VAL A 506 18.88 -20.50 4.48
N SER A 507 18.76 -20.18 3.19
CA SER A 507 19.27 -18.94 2.62
C SER A 507 18.45 -18.54 1.39
N SER A 508 18.37 -17.25 1.12
CA SER A 508 17.76 -16.67 -0.06
C SER A 508 18.67 -15.61 -0.68
N PHE A 509 18.83 -15.70 -1.98
CA PHE A 509 19.56 -14.77 -2.82
C PHE A 509 18.54 -14.02 -3.67
N SER A 510 18.19 -12.82 -3.24
CA SER A 510 17.28 -11.92 -3.94
C SER A 510 18.06 -10.63 -4.22
N SER A 511 18.75 -10.59 -5.35
CA SER A 511 19.42 -9.38 -5.83
C SER A 511 18.60 -8.70 -6.92
N THR A 512 18.70 -7.39 -7.06
CA THR A 512 18.19 -6.61 -8.21
C THR A 512 19.24 -6.46 -9.32
N ILE A 513 20.47 -6.97 -9.10
CA ILE A 513 21.58 -6.87 -10.04
C ILE A 513 21.32 -7.81 -11.22
N VAL A 514 20.95 -7.22 -12.36
CA VAL A 514 20.77 -7.96 -13.62
C VAL A 514 22.13 -8.49 -14.09
N PRO A 515 22.30 -9.80 -14.36
CA PRO A 515 23.56 -10.38 -14.79
C PRO A 515 23.90 -10.07 -16.26
N SER A 516 23.92 -8.79 -16.66
CA SER A 516 24.18 -8.35 -18.05
C SER A 516 25.64 -8.46 -18.50
N ASP A 517 26.57 -8.59 -17.56
CA ASP A 517 28.01 -8.54 -17.83
C ASP A 517 28.55 -9.95 -18.00
N ASP A 518 29.08 -10.24 -19.18
CA ASP A 518 29.61 -11.55 -19.53
C ASP A 518 30.74 -11.96 -18.57
N GLY A 519 30.62 -13.15 -17.97
CA GLY A 519 31.58 -13.72 -17.03
C GLY A 519 31.65 -13.04 -15.65
N ARG A 520 30.72 -12.13 -15.32
CA ARG A 520 30.64 -11.54 -13.96
C ARG A 520 29.43 -12.08 -13.20
N SER A 521 29.73 -12.87 -12.17
CA SER A 521 28.76 -13.36 -11.20
C SER A 521 28.27 -12.22 -10.29
N VAL A 522 27.19 -12.51 -9.57
CA VAL A 522 26.75 -11.73 -8.41
C VAL A 522 27.21 -12.48 -7.16
N GLU A 523 28.00 -11.79 -6.34
CA GLU A 523 28.66 -12.33 -5.15
C GLU A 523 28.08 -11.72 -3.88
N ARG A 524 27.95 -12.56 -2.84
CA ARG A 524 27.67 -12.10 -1.47
C ARG A 524 28.90 -11.41 -0.87
N THR A 525 28.69 -10.33 -0.12
CA THR A 525 29.77 -9.51 0.47
C THR A 525 30.45 -10.13 1.69
N ALA A 526 29.82 -11.13 2.31
CA ALA A 526 30.40 -12.08 3.27
C ALA A 526 29.50 -13.33 3.32
N PRO A 527 30.03 -14.55 3.49
CA PRO A 527 29.20 -15.75 3.60
C PRO A 527 28.07 -15.66 4.64
N GLU A 528 28.33 -15.02 5.78
CA GLU A 528 27.40 -14.80 6.88
C GLU A 528 26.53 -13.54 6.74
N ALA A 529 26.72 -12.74 5.68
CA ALA A 529 25.93 -11.53 5.47
C ALA A 529 24.43 -11.87 5.35
N PRO A 530 23.53 -11.02 5.88
CA PRO A 530 22.09 -11.30 5.85
C PRO A 530 21.55 -11.35 4.41
N ASP A 531 20.45 -12.08 4.20
CA ASP A 531 19.79 -12.20 2.90
C ASP A 531 19.01 -10.93 2.50
N VAL A 532 19.74 -9.85 2.19
CA VAL A 532 19.20 -8.55 1.80
C VAL A 532 19.98 -7.98 0.62
N GLU A 533 19.36 -7.11 -0.17
CA GLU A 533 19.94 -6.54 -1.40
C GLU A 533 21.36 -5.98 -1.20
N SER A 534 21.59 -5.28 -0.09
CA SER A 534 22.88 -4.65 0.23
C SER A 534 24.00 -5.63 0.52
N SER A 535 23.69 -6.92 0.65
CA SER A 535 24.67 -7.99 0.86
C SER A 535 25.23 -8.54 -0.45
N TYR A 536 24.81 -8.03 -1.61
CA TYR A 536 25.18 -8.55 -2.92
C TYR A 536 25.83 -7.48 -3.80
N CYS A 537 26.86 -7.87 -4.54
CA CYS A 537 27.58 -7.02 -5.48
C CYS A 537 28.03 -7.85 -6.69
N ARG A 538 28.21 -7.21 -7.85
CA ARG A 538 28.90 -7.90 -8.96
C ARG A 538 30.31 -8.26 -8.54
N ALA A 539 30.77 -9.46 -8.90
CA ALA A 539 32.15 -9.87 -8.75
C ALA A 539 33.08 -8.86 -9.39
N ARG A 540 34.16 -8.44 -8.72
CA ARG A 540 35.17 -7.46 -9.17
C ARG A 540 35.61 -7.68 -10.62
N SER A 541 35.70 -6.61 -11.40
CA SER A 541 35.99 -6.67 -12.84
C SER A 541 37.43 -7.12 -13.11
N ASP A 542 38.33 -6.86 -12.17
CA ASP A 542 39.74 -7.25 -12.19
C ASP A 542 39.99 -8.67 -11.68
N VAL A 543 38.97 -9.35 -11.15
CA VAL A 543 39.06 -10.73 -10.63
C VAL A 543 38.16 -11.68 -11.42
N GLY A 544 36.94 -11.26 -11.74
CA GLY A 544 35.89 -12.12 -12.29
C GLY A 544 35.25 -12.98 -11.21
N ALA A 545 34.50 -13.99 -11.67
CA ALA A 545 33.83 -14.96 -10.81
C ALA A 545 34.81 -15.81 -9.99
N THR A 546 34.39 -16.25 -8.81
CA THR A 546 35.26 -16.89 -7.83
C THR A 546 34.76 -18.24 -7.31
N PRO A 547 34.29 -19.16 -8.18
CA PRO A 547 33.75 -20.42 -7.70
C PRO A 547 34.84 -21.25 -7.02
N GLY A 548 34.49 -21.82 -5.88
CA GLY A 548 35.36 -22.55 -4.98
C GLY A 548 36.25 -21.68 -4.10
N ARG A 549 36.09 -20.35 -4.07
CA ARG A 549 37.00 -19.41 -3.41
C ARG A 549 36.25 -18.32 -2.64
N VAL A 550 36.98 -17.55 -1.85
CA VAL A 550 36.43 -16.36 -1.21
C VAL A 550 36.05 -15.33 -2.27
N ASN A 551 34.81 -14.85 -2.22
CA ASN A 551 34.27 -13.84 -3.13
C ASN A 551 35.21 -12.64 -3.28
N SER A 552 35.36 -12.18 -4.52
CA SER A 552 36.22 -11.04 -4.84
C SER A 552 35.83 -9.76 -4.10
N VAL A 553 34.53 -9.57 -3.84
CA VAL A 553 33.98 -8.42 -3.11
C VAL A 553 34.20 -8.49 -1.60
N VAL A 554 34.41 -9.68 -1.03
CA VAL A 554 34.79 -9.84 0.39
C VAL A 554 36.20 -9.27 0.61
N VAL A 555 37.09 -9.55 -0.34
CA VAL A 555 38.52 -9.17 -0.24
C VAL A 555 38.72 -7.69 -0.59
N ASN A 556 38.05 -7.20 -1.63
CA ASN A 556 38.34 -5.89 -2.22
C ASN A 556 37.22 -4.87 -2.06
N GLY A 557 36.09 -5.26 -1.47
CA GLY A 557 34.86 -4.47 -1.45
C GLY A 557 34.15 -4.43 -2.80
N CYS A 558 32.94 -3.91 -2.80
CA CYS A 558 32.16 -3.71 -4.02
C CYS A 558 32.76 -2.61 -4.90
N GLU A 559 32.71 -2.82 -6.22
CA GLU A 559 32.97 -1.73 -7.17
C GLU A 559 31.88 -0.67 -7.06
N ARG A 560 32.29 0.60 -7.18
CA ARG A 560 31.38 1.75 -7.18
C ARG A 560 30.94 2.12 -8.57
#